data_AF-A0A060Z2I9-F1
#
_entry.id   AF-A0A060Z2I9-F1
#
_cell.length_a   1.000
_cell.length_b   1.000
_cell.length_c   1.000
_cell.angle_alpha   90.00
_cell.angle_beta   90.00
_cell.angle_gamma   90.00
#
_symmetry.space_group_name_H-M   'P 1'
#
loop_
_entity.id
_entity.type
_entity.pdbx_description
1 polymer ?
#
loop_
_entity_poly.entity_id
_entity_poly.type
_entity_poly.pdbx_seq_one_letter_code
_entity_poly.pdbx_strand_id
1 'polypeptide(L)' 'MGDMGDPPKKKRLISLCVGCGNQIHDQYILRVSPDLEWHAACLKCAECNQYLDESCTCFVRDGKTYCKRDYVR' A
#
# COMPACT_ATOMS: atom_id res chain seq x y z
N MET A 1 0.90 47.55 2.06
CA MET A 1 0.28 46.54 2.95
C MET A 1 0.87 45.21 2.53
N GLY A 2 1.68 44.61 3.40
CA GLY A 2 2.63 43.54 3.04
C GLY A 2 1.95 42.23 2.69
N ASP A 3 2.42 41.65 1.59
CA ASP A 3 2.16 40.28 1.18
C ASP A 3 2.95 39.31 2.08
N MET A 4 2.57 38.02 2.03
CA MET A 4 3.31 36.84 2.51
C MET A 4 3.10 36.33 3.94
N GLY A 5 2.60 35.09 3.96
CA GLY A 5 2.79 34.16 5.06
C GLY A 5 1.97 32.87 4.92
N ASP A 6 1.89 32.25 3.74
CA ASP A 6 1.26 30.93 3.61
C ASP A 6 2.02 29.95 4.53
N PRO A 7 1.37 29.33 5.54
CA PRO A 7 2.06 28.50 6.51
C PRO A 7 2.66 27.27 5.81
N PRO A 8 3.78 26.72 6.33
CA PRO A 8 4.43 25.56 5.75
C PRO A 8 3.43 24.39 5.73
N LYS A 9 2.93 24.08 4.53
CA LYS A 9 2.08 22.93 4.25
C LYS A 9 2.85 21.70 4.70
N LYS A 10 2.53 21.22 5.91
CA LYS A 10 3.05 19.98 6.49
C LYS A 10 3.04 18.96 5.38
N LYS A 11 4.21 18.53 4.92
CA LYS A 11 4.35 17.52 3.87
C LYS A 11 3.60 16.30 4.39
N ARG A 12 2.34 16.13 3.97
CA ARG A 12 1.59 14.91 4.22
C ARG A 12 2.47 13.81 3.67
N LEU A 13 2.84 12.86 4.52
CA LEU A 13 3.44 11.61 4.08
C LEU A 13 2.36 10.96 3.21
N ILE A 14 2.51 11.12 1.90
CA ILE A 14 1.61 10.56 0.91
C ILE A 14 1.96 9.09 0.85
N SER A 15 1.15 8.24 1.49
CA SER A 15 1.29 6.81 1.33
C SER A 15 0.90 6.44 -0.10
N LEU A 16 1.79 5.78 -0.82
CA LEU A 16 1.60 5.38 -2.21
C LEU A 16 1.40 3.87 -2.27
N CYS A 17 0.34 3.45 -2.95
CA CYS A 17 0.09 2.04 -3.15
C CYS A 17 1.07 1.48 -4.16
N VAL A 18 1.84 0.47 -3.76
CA VAL A 18 2.81 -0.20 -4.64
C VAL A 18 2.09 -0.95 -5.77
N GLY A 19 0.87 -1.43 -5.54
CA GLY A 19 0.09 -2.18 -6.54
C GLY A 19 -0.46 -1.34 -7.69
N CYS A 20 -0.88 -0.11 -7.42
CA CYS A 20 -1.51 0.76 -8.44
C CYS A 20 -0.76 2.08 -8.68
N GLY A 21 0.27 2.39 -7.90
CA GLY A 21 1.05 3.62 -7.99
C GLY A 21 0.35 4.90 -7.51
N ASN A 22 -0.89 4.79 -7.00
CA ASN A 22 -1.69 5.93 -6.58
C ASN A 22 -1.63 6.17 -5.07
N GLN A 23 -1.97 7.40 -4.66
CA GLN A 23 -2.09 7.74 -3.26
C GLN A 23 -3.17 6.90 -2.54
N ILE A 24 -2.82 6.45 -1.34
CA ILE A 24 -3.71 5.75 -0.43
C ILE A 24 -4.55 6.77 0.33
N HIS A 25 -5.84 6.79 0.02
CA HIS A 25 -6.86 7.58 0.70
C HIS A 25 -7.79 6.72 1.55
N ASP A 26 -7.49 5.42 1.67
CA ASP A 26 -8.24 4.48 2.50
C ASP A 26 -8.19 4.83 3.99
N GLN A 27 -9.20 4.36 4.72
CA GLN A 27 -9.25 4.49 6.18
C GLN A 27 -8.11 3.72 6.86
N TYR A 28 -7.64 2.64 6.25
CA TYR A 28 -6.56 1.80 6.74
C TYR A 28 -5.54 1.52 5.63
N ILE A 29 -4.26 1.57 6.00
CA ILE A 29 -3.14 1.36 5.08
C ILE A 29 -2.50 0.02 5.43
N LEU A 30 -2.47 -0.89 4.46
CA LEU A 30 -1.82 -2.18 4.66
C LEU A 30 -0.32 -2.01 4.41
N ARG A 31 0.46 -2.28 5.43
CA ARG A 31 1.92 -2.20 5.38
C ARG A 31 2.51 -3.60 5.31
N VAL A 32 3.23 -3.86 4.23
CA VAL A 32 3.98 -5.07 4.00
C VAL A 32 5.45 -4.74 4.21
N SER A 33 6.12 -5.49 5.09
CA SER A 33 7.53 -5.25 5.41
C SER A 33 8.42 -5.35 4.16
N PRO A 34 9.47 -4.52 4.05
CA PRO A 34 9.94 -3.55 5.05
C PRO A 34 9.24 -2.17 5.04
N ASP A 35 8.74 -1.70 3.90
CA ASP A 35 8.14 -0.36 3.75
C ASP A 35 7.22 -0.27 2.51
N LEU A 36 6.44 -1.32 2.25
CA LEU A 36 5.52 -1.34 1.11
C LEU A 36 4.11 -1.05 1.59
N GLU A 37 3.49 -0.01 1.05
CA GLU A 37 2.12 0.37 1.40
C GLU A 37 1.16 -0.05 0.28
N TRP A 38 0.00 -0.55 0.68
CA TRP A 38 -1.02 -1.06 -0.24
C TRP A 38 -2.41 -0.63 0.20
N HIS A 39 -3.28 -0.39 -0.78
CA HIS A 39 -4.72 -0.33 -0.53
C HIS A 39 -5.24 -1.71 -0.12
N ALA A 40 -6.29 -1.74 0.68
CA ALA A 40 -7.04 -2.96 1.00
C ALA A 40 -7.48 -3.71 -0.26
N ALA A 41 -7.99 -2.98 -1.25
CA ALA A 41 -8.43 -3.53 -2.52
C ALA A 41 -7.29 -3.96 -3.47
N CYS A 42 -6.07 -3.44 -3.25
CA CYS A 42 -4.90 -3.75 -4.06
C CYS A 42 -4.08 -4.91 -3.48
N LEU A 43 -4.09 -5.12 -2.16
CA LEU A 43 -3.37 -6.21 -1.52
C LEU A 43 -4.12 -7.53 -1.71
N LYS A 44 -3.92 -8.16 -2.87
CA LYS A 44 -4.53 -9.45 -3.22
C LYS A 44 -3.54 -10.37 -3.91
N CYS A 45 -3.74 -11.68 -3.79
CA CYS A 45 -2.90 -12.64 -4.47
C CYS A 45 -3.01 -12.46 -5.99
N ALA A 46 -1.89 -12.39 -6.69
CA ALA A 46 -1.87 -12.27 -8.15
C ALA A 46 -2.37 -13.55 -8.86
N GLU A 47 -2.29 -14.71 -8.19
CA GLU A 47 -2.71 -16.00 -8.76
C GLU A 47 -4.20 -16.31 -8.47
N CYS A 48 -4.61 -16.19 -7.21
CA CYS A 48 -5.96 -16.57 -6.78
C CYS A 48 -6.89 -15.37 -6.53
N ASN A 49 -6.41 -14.13 -6.69
CA ASN A 49 -7.16 -12.90 -6.46
C ASN A 49 -7.77 -12.74 -5.05
N GLN A 50 -7.41 -13.60 -4.11
CA GLN A 50 -7.86 -13.51 -2.72
C GLN A 50 -7.22 -12.30 -2.04
N TYR A 51 -8.03 -11.53 -1.31
CA TYR A 51 -7.54 -10.42 -0.50
C TYR A 51 -6.64 -10.94 0.62
N LEU A 52 -5.52 -10.25 0.83
CA LEU A 52 -4.51 -10.61 1.82
C LEU A 52 -4.58 -9.65 3.02
N ASP A 53 -5.61 -8.83 3.13
CA ASP A 53 -5.83 -7.90 4.25
C ASP A 53 -6.14 -8.65 5.56
N GLU A 54 -6.89 -9.75 5.48
CA GLU A 54 -7.15 -10.63 6.63
C GLU A 54 -5.94 -11.52 6.96
N SER A 55 -5.07 -11.76 5.98
CA SER A 55 -3.92 -12.63 6.15
C SER A 55 -2.74 -11.84 6.72
N CYS A 56 -2.40 -12.05 7.99
CA CYS A 56 -1.23 -11.40 8.64
C CYS A 56 0.11 -11.68 7.95
N THR A 57 0.15 -12.57 6.94
CA THR A 57 1.34 -12.87 6.15
C THR A 57 1.02 -12.86 4.66
N CYS A 58 1.71 -11.99 3.93
CA CYS A 58 1.71 -11.91 2.47
C CYS A 58 3.16 -11.87 1.97
N PHE A 59 3.38 -12.33 0.74
CA PHE A 59 4.70 -12.38 0.12
C PHE A 59 4.70 -11.51 -1.13
N VAL A 60 5.76 -10.74 -1.33
CA VAL A 60 5.93 -9.91 -2.52
C VAL A 60 7.04 -10.51 -3.38
N ARG A 61 6.74 -10.77 -4.64
CA ARG A 61 7.70 -11.24 -5.65
C ARG A 61 7.44 -10.46 -6.93
N ASP A 62 8.48 -9.80 -7.47
CA ASP A 62 8.39 -9.04 -8.73
C ASP A 62 7.30 -7.95 -8.73
N GLY A 63 7.10 -7.28 -7.58
CA GLY A 63 6.05 -6.26 -7.42
C GLY A 63 4.62 -6.82 -7.36
N LYS A 64 4.45 -8.15 -7.37
CA LYS A 64 3.17 -8.83 -7.19
C LYS A 64 3.08 -9.46 -5.81
N THR A 65 1.89 -9.40 -5.22
CA THR A 65 1.58 -10.01 -3.93
C THR A 65 1.05 -11.41 -4.12
N TYR A 66 1.48 -12.33 -3.27
CA TYR A 66 1.12 -13.73 -3.28
C TYR A 66 0.69 -14.18 -1.88
N CYS A 67 -0.33 -15.04 -1.83
CA CYS A 67 -0.69 -15.70 -0.58
C CYS A 67 0.37 -16.74 -0.21
N LYS A 68 0.43 -17.15 1.06
CA LYS A 68 1.36 -18.18 1.53
C LYS A 68 1.31 -19.46 0.68
N ARG A 69 0.12 -19.87 0.23
CA ARG A 69 -0.08 -21.09 -0.55
C ARG A 69 0.51 -20.99 -1.96
N ASP A 70 0.24 -19.91 -2.68
CA ASP A 70 0.74 -19.72 -4.05
C ASP A 70 2.23 -19.36 -4.07
N TYR A 71 2.72 -18.73 -3.00
CA TYR A 71 4.14 -18.39 -2.88
C TYR A 71 5.04 -19.63 -2.68
N VAL A 72 4.57 -20.66 -1.96
CA VAL A 72 5.32 -21.89 -1.69
C VAL A 72 5.12 -22.99 -2.75
N ARG A 73 4.24 -22.74 -3.72
CA ARG A 73 3.95 -23.67 -4.81
C ARG A 73 5.02 -23.58 -5.90
#